data_AF-A0A7G7T1R0-F1
#
_entry.id   AF-A0A7G7T1R0-F1
#
_cell.length_a   1.000
_cell.length_b   1.000
_cell.length_c   1.000
_cell.angle_alpha   90.00
_cell.angle_beta   90.00
_cell.angle_gamma   90.00
#
_symmetry.space_group_name_H-M   'P 1'
#
loop_
_entity.id
_entity.type
_entity.pdbx_description
1 polymer ?
#
loop_
_entity_poly.entity_id
_entity_poly.type
_entity_poly.pdbx_seq_one_letter_code
_entity_poly.pdbx_strand_id
1 'polypeptide(L)'
;MIGLRPLAKIFGDSLSKMRAGVKIAWKYTILMEIASELLADYKLKSHVEAKPDLANNVSDWQRRAGTPVERIRSVLKEFKIQVGGEDERIAELPAFLSVERLTNEILEILSLSGQEYVLLVDRLDEGYEPDIVGTSIIDGILYGTDEIRSSLSGHFRAIVFIRDNMLRAIEAEDKDFTRNLESQVLRLHWDPQELFYMVANRIRYAFGISKESDVRVWNAITANELHGREGFKRCLRLTLYRPRDVIALLNTAYYQAQRQGRKTLIEADFDESAKNISMTRFNDLGKEYEAVFPGLRALVSSFSGGEAKLKLVEVQDRISSVMSNSALTVAESQHFQILGSPQEVLKALYGIGFIGIYDKQITSFVYSHDGKRFQKSLTSEDILMIHPCYWPALNISGFELTQGEAEEIYDEYEIAIESQSGEQRKHILGQLMSELNSIPEGLAGAAQFEVWCKKAVEIAFSKQLTNIQLRPNANATQRRDIVATNQGGGVWRRVLDDYKTRQVVFEVKNYAKIGIDEFRQVFSYLGREYGELAFIICRDAEFGLRKGAELEAFREFYNKGRVIIKFPAQQLVTILSKLRSPEKIDAGDLAVERLLDTYVRMYASGQSDVPSSSSTRKRRKIRK
;
A
#
# COMPACT_ATOMS: atom_id res chain seq x y z
N MET A 1 -1.80 6.59 -15.11
CA MET A 1 -2.49 7.23 -13.97
C MET A 1 -1.81 8.46 -13.36
N ILE A 2 -0.47 8.51 -13.26
CA ILE A 2 0.27 9.61 -12.57
C ILE A 2 -0.19 11.02 -12.99
N GLY A 3 -0.43 11.23 -14.30
CA GLY A 3 -0.87 12.52 -14.84
C GLY A 3 -2.24 13.01 -14.36
N LEU A 4 -3.10 12.12 -13.84
CA LEU A 4 -4.43 12.44 -13.28
C LEU A 4 -4.37 12.81 -11.79
N ARG A 5 -3.28 12.47 -11.06
CA ARG A 5 -3.15 12.76 -9.62
C ARG A 5 -3.26 14.25 -9.28
N PRO A 6 -2.59 15.17 -10.01
CA PRO A 6 -2.77 16.60 -9.79
C PRO A 6 -4.19 17.10 -10.10
N LEU A 7 -4.91 16.42 -10.99
CA LEU A 7 -6.27 16.78 -11.38
C LEU A 7 -7.27 16.38 -10.31
N ALA A 8 -7.16 15.18 -9.75
CA ALA A 8 -8.03 14.75 -8.66
C ALA A 8 -8.01 15.76 -7.49
N LYS A 9 -6.82 16.24 -7.13
CA LYS A 9 -6.62 17.22 -6.05
C LYS A 9 -7.24 18.60 -6.31
N ILE A 10 -7.65 18.95 -7.53
CA ILE A 10 -8.31 20.25 -7.77
C ILE A 10 -9.72 20.29 -7.17
N PHE A 11 -10.30 19.11 -6.92
CA PHE A 11 -11.64 18.92 -6.38
C PHE A 11 -11.65 18.75 -4.85
N GLY A 12 -10.49 18.67 -4.21
CA GLY A 12 -10.31 18.66 -2.76
C GLY A 12 -9.55 17.45 -2.23
N ASP A 13 -9.65 17.24 -0.91
CA ASP A 13 -8.81 16.28 -0.17
C ASP A 13 -9.55 14.99 0.27
N SER A 14 -10.88 14.92 0.14
CA SER A 14 -11.65 13.71 0.48
C SER A 14 -11.88 12.81 -0.73
N LEU A 15 -12.02 11.51 -0.48
CA LEU A 15 -12.30 10.52 -1.53
C LEU A 15 -13.55 10.88 -2.33
N SER A 16 -14.65 11.19 -1.64
CA SER A 16 -15.93 11.54 -2.25
C SER A 16 -15.85 12.73 -3.21
N LYS A 17 -15.11 13.78 -2.83
CA LYS A 17 -14.94 15.00 -3.62
C LYS A 17 -14.06 14.74 -4.86
N MET A 18 -12.91 14.13 -4.67
CA MET A 18 -12.01 13.76 -5.76
C MET A 18 -12.69 12.82 -6.76
N ARG A 19 -13.38 11.79 -6.26
CA ARG A 19 -14.18 10.88 -7.08
C ARG A 19 -15.22 11.62 -7.92
N ALA A 20 -16.00 12.52 -7.32
CA ALA A 20 -17.05 13.24 -8.03
C ALA A 20 -16.50 14.03 -9.22
N GLY A 21 -15.41 14.78 -9.02
CA GLY A 21 -14.78 15.53 -10.10
C GLY A 21 -14.15 14.63 -11.18
N VAL A 22 -13.41 13.59 -10.78
CA VAL A 22 -12.82 12.62 -11.73
C VAL A 22 -13.90 11.92 -12.54
N LYS A 23 -15.00 11.51 -11.90
CA LYS A 23 -16.16 10.90 -12.55
C LYS A 23 -16.68 11.76 -13.71
N ILE A 24 -16.98 13.03 -13.45
CA ILE A 24 -17.52 13.95 -14.47
C ILE A 24 -16.52 14.17 -15.61
N ALA A 25 -15.25 14.35 -15.28
CA ALA A 25 -14.18 14.52 -16.28
C ALA A 25 -14.01 13.27 -17.16
N TRP A 26 -14.12 12.08 -16.57
CA TRP A 26 -14.03 10.81 -17.29
C TRP A 26 -15.22 10.59 -18.21
N LYS A 27 -16.45 10.94 -17.77
CA LYS A 27 -17.64 10.91 -18.63
C LYS A 27 -17.44 11.74 -19.89
N TYR A 28 -16.98 12.98 -19.76
CA TYR A 28 -16.68 13.84 -20.90
C TYR A 28 -15.60 13.23 -21.80
N THR A 29 -14.55 12.65 -21.22
CA THR A 29 -13.50 11.96 -21.98
C THR A 29 -14.08 10.86 -22.87
N ILE A 30 -14.93 9.97 -22.31
CA ILE A 30 -15.57 8.90 -23.08
C ILE A 30 -16.45 9.48 -24.19
N LEU A 31 -17.28 10.49 -23.89
CA LEU A 31 -18.15 11.13 -24.87
C LEU A 31 -17.35 11.73 -26.04
N MET A 32 -16.22 12.38 -25.77
CA MET A 32 -15.40 12.99 -26.81
C MET A 32 -14.65 11.95 -27.66
N GLU A 33 -14.23 10.82 -27.10
CA GLU A 33 -13.67 9.73 -27.88
C GLU A 33 -14.74 9.06 -28.76
N ILE A 34 -15.95 8.82 -28.24
CA ILE A 34 -17.08 8.34 -29.07
C ILE A 34 -17.40 9.33 -30.19
N ALA A 35 -17.51 10.62 -29.87
CA ALA A 35 -17.77 11.66 -30.86
C ALA A 35 -16.66 11.74 -31.93
N SER A 36 -15.41 11.51 -31.55
CA SER A 36 -14.27 11.49 -32.47
C SER A 36 -14.40 10.36 -33.49
N GLU A 37 -14.79 9.17 -33.04
CA GLU A 37 -15.06 8.03 -33.93
C GLU A 37 -16.29 8.28 -34.82
N LEU A 38 -17.37 8.87 -34.27
CA LEU A 38 -18.56 9.25 -35.03
C LEU A 38 -18.26 10.27 -36.13
N LEU A 39 -17.37 11.23 -35.86
CA LEU A 39 -16.95 12.23 -36.84
C LEU A 39 -16.07 11.64 -37.94
N ALA A 40 -15.30 10.58 -37.62
CA ALA A 40 -14.47 9.87 -38.58
C ALA A 40 -15.28 8.96 -39.53
N ASP A 41 -16.45 8.48 -39.11
CA ASP A 41 -17.34 7.68 -39.94
C ASP A 41 -18.04 8.55 -41.00
N TYR A 42 -17.84 8.22 -42.28
CA TYR A 42 -18.40 8.96 -43.42
C TYR A 42 -19.94 9.06 -43.43
N LYS A 43 -20.66 8.09 -42.84
CA LYS A 43 -22.12 8.09 -42.76
C LYS A 43 -22.64 8.95 -41.62
N LEU A 44 -21.90 9.02 -40.51
CA LEU A 44 -22.35 9.67 -39.27
C LEU A 44 -21.79 11.09 -39.14
N LYS A 45 -20.72 11.41 -39.87
CA LYS A 45 -20.09 12.72 -39.90
C LYS A 45 -21.08 13.87 -40.09
N SER A 46 -21.99 13.78 -41.07
CA SER A 46 -22.97 14.84 -41.32
C SER A 46 -23.95 15.05 -40.15
N HIS A 47 -24.22 14.01 -39.35
CA HIS A 47 -25.06 14.11 -38.16
C HIS A 47 -24.32 14.78 -37.00
N VAL A 48 -23.01 14.56 -36.87
CA VAL A 48 -22.16 15.28 -35.91
C VAL A 48 -22.04 16.76 -36.31
N GLU A 49 -21.75 17.04 -37.58
CA GLU A 49 -21.63 18.42 -38.11
C GLU A 49 -22.95 19.21 -38.04
N ALA A 50 -24.09 18.52 -38.10
CA ALA A 50 -25.41 19.13 -37.91
C ALA A 50 -25.66 19.61 -36.46
N LYS A 51 -24.80 19.23 -35.50
CA LYS A 51 -24.85 19.65 -34.09
C LYS A 51 -23.62 20.53 -33.78
N PRO A 52 -23.72 21.87 -33.92
CA PRO A 52 -22.54 22.76 -33.84
C PRO A 52 -21.77 22.65 -32.52
N ASP A 53 -22.46 22.49 -31.39
CA ASP A 53 -21.81 22.41 -30.08
C ASP A 53 -21.00 21.12 -29.91
N LEU A 54 -21.55 19.97 -30.31
CA LEU A 54 -20.81 18.71 -30.37
C LEU A 54 -19.63 18.80 -31.35
N ALA A 55 -19.86 19.32 -32.56
CA ALA A 55 -18.84 19.47 -33.60
C ALA A 55 -17.67 20.35 -33.14
N ASN A 56 -17.94 21.45 -32.44
CA ASN A 56 -16.92 22.33 -31.87
C ASN A 56 -16.14 21.63 -30.76
N ASN A 57 -16.84 20.97 -29.81
CA ASN A 57 -16.22 20.26 -28.71
C ASN A 57 -15.29 19.14 -29.18
N VAL A 58 -15.75 18.31 -30.12
CA VAL A 58 -14.93 17.21 -30.66
C VAL A 58 -13.75 17.75 -31.49
N SER A 59 -13.93 18.83 -32.24
CA SER A 59 -12.83 19.45 -32.99
C SER A 59 -11.76 20.01 -32.06
N ASP A 60 -12.16 20.70 -30.99
CA ASP A 60 -11.24 21.21 -29.98
C ASP A 60 -10.58 20.08 -29.18
N TRP A 61 -11.31 18.99 -28.92
CA TRP A 61 -10.76 17.78 -28.33
C TRP A 61 -9.67 17.13 -29.20
N GLN A 62 -9.92 16.97 -30.51
CA GLN A 62 -8.96 16.40 -31.46
C GLN A 62 -7.73 17.28 -31.69
N ARG A 63 -7.88 18.62 -31.60
CA ARG A 63 -6.76 19.57 -31.66
C ARG A 63 -5.80 19.43 -30.48
N ARG A 64 -6.26 18.94 -29.33
CA ARG A 64 -5.40 18.65 -28.18
C ARG A 64 -4.58 17.40 -28.47
N ALA A 65 -3.26 17.55 -28.60
CA ALA A 65 -2.35 16.44 -28.84
C ALA A 65 -2.22 15.52 -27.61
N GLY A 66 -1.90 14.25 -27.87
CA GLY A 66 -1.64 13.24 -26.85
C GLY A 66 -2.80 12.29 -26.61
N THR A 67 -2.69 11.55 -25.50
CA THR A 67 -3.66 10.55 -25.03
C THR A 67 -4.94 11.21 -24.50
N PRO A 68 -6.08 10.48 -24.38
CA PRO A 68 -7.31 11.01 -23.81
C PRO A 68 -7.11 11.63 -22.41
N VAL A 69 -6.22 11.02 -21.61
CA VAL A 69 -5.82 11.50 -20.28
C VAL A 69 -5.09 12.86 -20.34
N GLU A 70 -4.25 13.08 -21.34
CA GLU A 70 -3.54 14.35 -21.54
C GLU A 70 -4.47 15.46 -22.04
N ARG A 71 -5.44 15.10 -22.88
CA ARG A 71 -6.49 16.01 -23.36
C ARG A 71 -7.38 16.50 -22.22
N ILE A 72 -7.94 15.59 -21.42
CA ILE A 72 -8.79 15.97 -20.27
C ILE A 72 -8.00 16.78 -19.24
N ARG A 73 -6.71 16.48 -19.06
CA ARG A 73 -5.84 17.27 -18.18
C ARG A 73 -5.75 18.72 -18.62
N SER A 74 -5.68 18.96 -19.92
CA SER A 74 -5.60 20.31 -20.48
C SER A 74 -6.93 21.05 -20.29
N VAL A 75 -8.06 20.38 -20.51
CA VAL A 75 -9.41 20.92 -20.25
C VAL A 75 -9.57 21.29 -18.77
N LEU A 76 -9.20 20.40 -17.85
CA LEU A 76 -9.32 20.66 -16.41
C LEU A 76 -8.38 21.76 -15.91
N LYS A 77 -7.22 21.96 -16.54
CA LYS A 77 -6.34 23.09 -16.22
C LYS A 77 -6.97 24.43 -16.59
N GLU A 78 -7.61 24.51 -17.75
CA GLU A 78 -8.36 25.71 -18.17
C GLU A 78 -9.54 25.97 -17.23
N PHE A 79 -10.30 24.92 -16.91
CA PHE A 79 -11.42 24.99 -15.96
C PHE A 79 -10.98 25.50 -14.58
N LYS A 80 -9.86 24.99 -14.05
CA LYS A 80 -9.32 25.40 -12.74
C LYS A 80 -9.01 26.90 -12.66
N ILE A 81 -8.66 27.54 -13.78
CA ILE A 81 -8.39 28.98 -13.84
C ILE A 81 -9.71 29.78 -13.73
N GLN A 82 -10.80 29.26 -14.29
CA GLN A 82 -12.09 29.94 -14.35
C GLN A 82 -12.88 29.82 -13.05
N VAL A 83 -12.77 28.69 -12.36
CA VAL A 83 -13.57 28.39 -11.16
C VAL A 83 -12.69 28.28 -9.90
N GLY A 84 -12.98 29.14 -8.94
CA GLY A 84 -12.39 29.14 -7.61
C GLY A 84 -13.00 28.05 -6.71
N GLY A 85 -12.36 27.75 -5.57
CA GLY A 85 -12.91 26.81 -4.59
C GLY A 85 -12.95 25.34 -5.04
N GLU A 86 -13.00 24.42 -4.08
CA GLU A 86 -13.06 22.97 -4.38
C GLU A 86 -14.51 22.52 -4.66
N ASP A 87 -15.46 22.99 -3.86
CA ASP A 87 -16.88 22.60 -3.97
C ASP A 87 -17.56 23.21 -5.20
N GLU A 88 -17.26 24.47 -5.52
CA GLU A 88 -17.72 25.15 -6.73
C GLU A 88 -17.22 24.44 -7.99
N ARG A 89 -15.96 23.99 -8.01
CA ARG A 89 -15.42 23.20 -9.12
C ARG A 89 -16.18 21.92 -9.37
N ILE A 90 -16.63 21.22 -8.32
CA ILE A 90 -17.43 20.00 -8.51
C ILE A 90 -18.82 20.34 -9.04
N ALA A 91 -19.43 21.41 -8.54
CA ALA A 91 -20.77 21.82 -8.94
C ALA A 91 -20.84 22.35 -10.38
N GLU A 92 -19.83 23.11 -10.82
CA GLU A 92 -19.84 23.78 -12.13
C GLU A 92 -19.30 22.90 -13.26
N LEU A 93 -18.49 21.88 -12.96
CA LEU A 93 -17.84 21.05 -13.98
C LEU A 93 -18.83 20.38 -14.96
N PRO A 94 -19.98 19.80 -14.55
CA PRO A 94 -20.93 19.20 -15.47
C PRO A 94 -21.48 20.20 -16.51
N ALA A 95 -21.76 21.43 -16.06
CA ALA A 95 -22.27 22.50 -16.91
C ALA A 95 -21.17 23.02 -17.84
N PHE A 96 -19.96 23.24 -17.30
CA PHE A 96 -18.79 23.65 -18.08
C PHE A 96 -18.48 22.67 -19.22
N LEU A 97 -18.52 21.36 -18.93
CA LEU A 97 -18.29 20.30 -19.92
C LEU A 97 -19.53 19.93 -20.73
N SER A 98 -20.69 20.53 -20.46
CA SER A 98 -21.97 20.22 -21.13
C SER A 98 -22.31 18.72 -21.18
N VAL A 99 -21.96 17.96 -20.13
CA VAL A 99 -21.98 16.47 -20.16
C VAL A 99 -23.35 15.90 -20.50
N GLU A 100 -24.42 16.42 -19.90
CA GLU A 100 -25.78 15.92 -20.11
C GLU A 100 -26.24 16.15 -21.56
N ARG A 101 -26.03 17.36 -22.07
CA ARG A 101 -26.38 17.71 -23.45
C ARG A 101 -25.61 16.87 -24.46
N LEU A 102 -24.29 16.76 -24.29
CA LEU A 102 -23.44 15.96 -25.19
C LEU A 102 -23.82 14.48 -25.15
N THR A 103 -24.22 13.96 -23.98
CA THR A 103 -24.72 12.58 -23.84
C THR A 103 -25.96 12.37 -24.71
N ASN A 104 -26.95 13.27 -24.63
CA ASN A 104 -28.18 13.17 -25.43
C ASN A 104 -27.89 13.30 -26.93
N GLU A 105 -27.04 14.24 -27.31
CA GLU A 105 -26.66 14.46 -28.70
C GLU A 105 -25.93 13.24 -29.31
N ILE A 106 -25.03 12.61 -28.55
CA ILE A 106 -24.34 11.38 -28.96
C ILE A 106 -25.31 10.21 -29.02
N LEU A 107 -26.21 10.06 -28.05
CA LEU A 107 -27.22 9.00 -28.03
C LEU A 107 -28.08 9.02 -29.29
N GLU A 108 -28.58 10.20 -29.70
CA GLU A 108 -29.36 10.33 -30.93
C GLU A 108 -28.59 9.84 -32.17
N ILE A 109 -27.31 10.19 -32.29
CA ILE A 109 -26.48 9.76 -33.43
C ILE A 109 -26.23 8.25 -33.37
N LEU A 110 -25.94 7.72 -32.17
CA LEU A 110 -25.74 6.28 -31.98
C LEU A 110 -26.98 5.47 -32.36
N SER A 111 -28.18 5.95 -32.03
CA SER A 111 -29.43 5.31 -32.43
C SER A 111 -29.64 5.29 -33.95
N LEU A 112 -29.11 6.28 -34.68
CA LEU A 112 -29.12 6.28 -36.15
C LEU A 112 -28.08 5.35 -36.76
N SER A 113 -26.96 5.14 -36.08
CA SER A 113 -25.86 4.29 -36.59
C SER A 113 -26.25 2.82 -36.72
N GLY A 114 -27.12 2.33 -35.83
CA GLY A 114 -27.40 0.90 -35.67
C GLY A 114 -26.19 0.06 -35.24
N GLN A 115 -25.08 0.71 -34.88
CA GLN A 115 -23.84 0.06 -34.44
C GLN A 115 -23.77 0.04 -32.90
N GLU A 116 -22.99 -0.91 -32.38
CA GLU A 116 -22.67 -1.02 -30.96
C GLU A 116 -21.22 -0.64 -30.73
N TYR A 117 -20.98 0.30 -29.81
CA TYR A 117 -19.66 0.80 -29.46
C TYR A 117 -19.14 0.07 -28.22
N VAL A 118 -17.87 -0.34 -28.24
CA VAL A 118 -17.24 -1.06 -27.13
C VAL A 118 -16.02 -0.30 -26.64
N LEU A 119 -16.04 0.12 -25.38
CA LEU A 119 -14.91 0.71 -24.68
C LEU A 119 -14.16 -0.37 -23.89
N LEU A 120 -12.86 -0.50 -24.14
CA LEU A 120 -11.95 -1.33 -23.36
C LEU A 120 -10.96 -0.44 -22.61
N VAL A 121 -10.97 -0.51 -21.28
CA VAL A 121 -10.04 0.26 -20.43
C VAL A 121 -9.10 -0.71 -19.74
N ASP A 122 -7.84 -0.74 -20.14
CA ASP A 122 -6.80 -1.62 -19.60
C ASP A 122 -5.67 -0.81 -18.94
N ARG A 123 -4.85 -1.49 -18.13
CA ARG A 123 -3.63 -0.95 -17.49
C ARG A 123 -3.85 0.24 -16.57
N LEU A 124 -4.98 0.23 -15.85
CA LEU A 124 -5.27 1.23 -14.82
C LEU A 124 -4.31 1.15 -13.62
N ASP A 125 -3.53 0.07 -13.49
CA ASP A 125 -2.49 -0.09 -12.49
C ASP A 125 -1.23 0.74 -12.75
N GLU A 126 -0.99 1.19 -13.98
CA GLU A 126 0.20 1.97 -14.33
C GLU A 126 0.20 3.35 -13.65
N GLY A 127 0.99 3.46 -12.58
CA GLY A 127 1.10 4.67 -11.76
C GLY A 127 -0.03 4.83 -10.75
N TYR A 128 -0.68 3.73 -10.38
CA TYR A 128 -1.54 3.65 -9.21
C TYR A 128 -0.69 3.62 -7.94
N GLU A 129 -1.12 4.36 -6.93
CA GLU A 129 -0.61 4.26 -5.56
C GLU A 129 -1.80 3.93 -4.66
N PRO A 130 -1.64 3.07 -3.65
CA PRO A 130 -2.71 2.69 -2.73
C PRO A 130 -2.95 3.79 -1.67
N ASP A 131 -3.20 5.01 -2.14
CA ASP A 131 -3.52 6.19 -1.36
C ASP A 131 -4.88 6.75 -1.74
N ILE A 132 -5.41 7.69 -0.94
CA ILE A 132 -6.75 8.26 -1.14
C ILE A 132 -6.89 8.81 -2.57
N VAL A 133 -5.85 9.46 -3.10
CA VAL A 133 -5.86 10.04 -4.45
C VAL A 133 -5.96 8.94 -5.52
N GLY A 134 -5.13 7.89 -5.43
CA GLY A 134 -5.14 6.78 -6.37
C GLY A 134 -6.48 6.05 -6.38
N THR A 135 -7.00 5.71 -5.20
CA THR A 135 -8.31 5.09 -5.04
C THR A 135 -9.42 5.98 -5.61
N SER A 136 -9.42 7.28 -5.32
CA SER A 136 -10.43 8.22 -5.83
C SER A 136 -10.47 8.32 -7.35
N ILE A 137 -9.31 8.23 -8.02
CA ILE A 137 -9.26 8.32 -9.49
C ILE A 137 -9.87 7.06 -10.11
N ILE A 138 -9.47 5.88 -9.63
CA ILE A 138 -10.01 4.62 -10.16
C ILE A 138 -11.51 4.53 -9.86
N ASP A 139 -11.92 4.91 -8.66
CA ASP A 139 -13.32 4.95 -8.27
C ASP A 139 -14.12 5.91 -9.18
N GLY A 140 -13.59 7.11 -9.43
CA GLY A 140 -14.19 8.06 -10.38
C GLY A 140 -14.29 7.50 -11.82
N ILE A 141 -13.27 6.78 -12.30
CA ILE A 141 -13.28 6.12 -13.61
C ILE A 141 -14.36 5.04 -13.67
N LEU A 142 -14.49 4.21 -12.63
CA LEU A 142 -15.51 3.15 -12.55
C LEU A 142 -16.92 3.72 -12.61
N TYR A 143 -17.24 4.65 -11.70
CA TYR A 143 -18.56 5.30 -11.66
C TYR A 143 -18.84 6.10 -12.94
N GLY A 144 -17.84 6.76 -13.52
CA GLY A 144 -18.02 7.54 -14.74
C GLY A 144 -18.30 6.65 -15.94
N THR A 145 -17.62 5.50 -16.01
CA THR A 145 -17.84 4.50 -17.06
C THR A 145 -19.22 3.86 -16.93
N ASP A 146 -19.64 3.50 -15.71
CA ASP A 146 -20.96 2.92 -15.48
C ASP A 146 -22.10 3.90 -15.80
N GLU A 147 -21.97 5.17 -15.40
CA GLU A 147 -22.99 6.17 -15.74
C GLU A 147 -23.15 6.35 -17.26
N ILE A 148 -22.05 6.44 -18.03
CA ILE A 148 -22.14 6.52 -19.50
C ILE A 148 -22.71 5.24 -20.10
N ARG A 149 -22.28 4.07 -19.61
CA ARG A 149 -22.83 2.78 -20.02
C ARG A 149 -24.34 2.71 -19.84
N SER A 150 -24.84 3.20 -18.71
CA SER A 150 -26.26 3.29 -18.42
C SER A 150 -26.97 4.30 -19.33
N SER A 151 -26.41 5.50 -19.50
CA SER A 151 -27.00 6.55 -20.34
C SER A 151 -27.04 6.20 -21.83
N LEU A 152 -26.10 5.39 -22.32
CA LEU A 152 -26.01 4.94 -23.72
C LEU A 152 -26.44 3.47 -23.89
N SER A 153 -27.29 2.98 -22.98
CA SER A 153 -27.75 1.60 -22.96
C SER A 153 -28.33 1.15 -24.31
N GLY A 154 -27.93 -0.03 -24.77
CA GLY A 154 -28.33 -0.59 -26.07
C GLY A 154 -27.43 -0.19 -27.25
N HIS A 155 -26.57 0.81 -27.08
CA HIS A 155 -25.63 1.26 -28.11
C HIS A 155 -24.17 1.26 -27.67
N PHE A 156 -23.92 1.10 -26.36
CA PHE A 156 -22.58 1.18 -25.79
C PHE A 156 -22.35 0.10 -24.73
N ARG A 157 -21.20 -0.56 -24.81
CA ARG A 157 -20.66 -1.46 -23.79
C ARG A 157 -19.31 -0.95 -23.31
N ALA A 158 -19.02 -1.17 -22.05
CA ALA A 158 -17.72 -0.87 -21.48
C ALA A 158 -17.21 -2.06 -20.66
N ILE A 159 -15.93 -2.36 -20.82
CA ILE A 159 -15.20 -3.37 -20.03
C ILE A 159 -13.96 -2.68 -19.46
N VAL A 160 -13.87 -2.67 -18.13
CA VAL A 160 -12.75 -2.09 -17.40
C VAL A 160 -11.95 -3.20 -16.74
N PHE A 161 -10.68 -3.32 -17.07
CA PHE A 161 -9.76 -4.29 -16.49
C PHE A 161 -9.07 -3.65 -15.28
N ILE A 162 -9.29 -4.21 -14.10
CA ILE A 162 -8.73 -3.72 -12.84
C ILE A 162 -8.05 -4.88 -12.12
N ARG A 163 -6.87 -4.63 -11.56
CA ARG A 163 -6.20 -5.60 -10.70
C ARG A 163 -6.96 -5.77 -9.41
N ASP A 164 -7.08 -7.02 -8.96
CA ASP A 164 -7.87 -7.37 -7.78
C ASP A 164 -7.48 -6.57 -6.52
N ASN A 165 -6.18 -6.35 -6.28
CA ASN A 165 -5.71 -5.53 -5.16
C ASN A 165 -6.19 -4.06 -5.22
N MET A 166 -6.33 -3.47 -6.41
CA MET A 166 -6.85 -2.11 -6.58
C MET A 166 -8.36 -2.06 -6.37
N LEU A 167 -9.08 -3.05 -6.87
CA LEU A 167 -10.53 -3.15 -6.67
C LEU A 167 -10.87 -3.27 -5.17
N ARG A 168 -10.10 -4.10 -4.44
CA ARG A 168 -10.25 -4.24 -2.98
C ARG A 168 -9.99 -2.94 -2.22
N ALA A 169 -8.98 -2.15 -2.63
CA ALA A 169 -8.74 -0.83 -2.04
C ALA A 169 -9.92 0.14 -2.24
N ILE A 170 -10.72 -0.04 -3.31
CA ILE A 170 -11.96 0.72 -3.53
C ILE A 170 -13.07 0.16 -2.65
N GLU A 171 -13.24 -1.17 -2.59
CA GLU A 171 -14.21 -1.85 -1.70
C GLU A 171 -14.08 -1.41 -0.24
N ALA A 172 -12.83 -1.24 0.25
CA ALA A 172 -12.56 -0.86 1.62
C ALA A 172 -12.89 0.61 1.94
N GLU A 173 -12.77 1.50 0.95
CA GLU A 173 -12.86 2.95 1.15
C GLU A 173 -14.21 3.54 0.67
N ASP A 174 -14.85 2.93 -0.35
CA ASP A 174 -16.14 3.34 -0.89
C ASP A 174 -17.31 2.60 -0.20
N LYS A 175 -18.03 3.32 0.66
CA LYS A 175 -19.18 2.80 1.39
C LYS A 175 -20.35 2.39 0.50
N ASP A 176 -20.41 2.89 -0.73
CA ASP A 176 -21.50 2.62 -1.66
C ASP A 176 -21.15 1.54 -2.70
N PHE A 177 -19.96 0.93 -2.62
CA PHE A 177 -19.46 -0.04 -3.60
C PHE A 177 -20.43 -1.20 -3.84
N THR A 178 -20.85 -1.88 -2.76
CA THR A 178 -21.80 -3.01 -2.81
C THR A 178 -23.09 -2.65 -3.53
N ARG A 179 -23.58 -1.44 -3.31
CA ARG A 179 -24.85 -0.98 -3.87
C ARG A 179 -24.76 -0.69 -5.37
N ASN A 180 -23.63 -0.16 -5.83
CA ASN A 180 -23.52 0.45 -7.15
C ASN A 180 -22.69 -0.37 -8.15
N LEU A 181 -21.60 -1.00 -7.70
CA LEU A 181 -20.59 -1.58 -8.57
C LEU A 181 -20.48 -3.11 -8.45
N GLU A 182 -20.73 -3.69 -7.27
CA GLU A 182 -20.46 -5.11 -7.00
C GLU A 182 -21.14 -6.07 -7.98
N SER A 183 -22.40 -5.81 -8.35
CA SER A 183 -23.16 -6.64 -9.30
C SER A 183 -22.61 -6.60 -10.73
N GLN A 184 -21.70 -5.67 -11.04
CA GLN A 184 -21.10 -5.46 -12.36
C GLN A 184 -19.66 -6.00 -12.44
N VAL A 185 -19.12 -6.50 -11.32
CA VAL A 185 -17.75 -7.03 -11.26
C VAL A 185 -17.73 -8.49 -11.68
N LEU A 186 -16.93 -8.80 -12.70
CA LEU A 186 -16.54 -10.17 -13.03
C LEU A 186 -15.11 -10.40 -12.55
N ARG A 187 -14.94 -11.23 -11.51
CA ARG A 187 -13.61 -11.65 -11.05
C ARG A 187 -13.14 -12.85 -11.87
N LEU A 188 -11.93 -12.77 -12.41
CA LEU A 188 -11.32 -13.84 -13.19
C LEU A 188 -10.51 -14.76 -12.28
N HIS A 189 -10.72 -16.07 -12.45
CA HIS A 189 -10.02 -17.14 -11.75
C HIS A 189 -9.41 -18.10 -12.78
N TRP A 190 -8.32 -18.77 -12.42
CA TRP A 190 -7.71 -19.82 -13.25
C TRP A 190 -7.47 -21.06 -12.39
N ASP A 191 -8.26 -22.09 -12.63
CA ASP A 191 -8.02 -23.39 -12.01
C ASP A 191 -7.06 -24.28 -12.85
N PRO A 192 -6.51 -25.37 -12.30
CA PRO A 192 -5.63 -26.26 -13.03
C PRO A 192 -6.24 -26.86 -14.31
N GLN A 193 -7.56 -27.05 -14.37
CA GLN A 193 -8.26 -27.58 -15.53
C GLN A 193 -8.39 -26.52 -16.64
N GLU A 194 -8.72 -25.28 -16.29
CA GLU A 194 -8.78 -24.13 -17.20
C GLU A 194 -7.40 -23.84 -17.80
N LEU A 195 -6.35 -23.90 -16.98
CA LEU A 195 -4.96 -23.79 -17.44
C LEU A 195 -4.59 -24.93 -18.40
N PHE A 196 -4.99 -26.16 -18.08
CA PHE A 196 -4.73 -27.32 -18.94
C PHE A 196 -5.43 -27.20 -20.29
N TYR A 197 -6.70 -26.79 -20.28
CA TYR A 197 -7.49 -26.53 -21.48
C TYR A 197 -6.86 -25.44 -22.35
N MET A 198 -6.48 -24.31 -21.74
CA MET A 198 -5.81 -23.20 -22.43
C MET A 198 -4.48 -23.62 -23.06
N VAL A 199 -3.67 -24.41 -22.34
CA VAL A 199 -2.41 -24.96 -22.85
C VAL A 199 -2.66 -25.95 -24.00
N ALA A 200 -3.61 -26.87 -23.86
CA ALA A 200 -3.96 -27.83 -24.90
C ALA A 200 -4.39 -27.13 -26.20
N ASN A 201 -5.20 -26.08 -26.11
CA ASN A 201 -5.60 -25.29 -27.27
C ASN A 201 -4.42 -24.61 -27.96
N ARG A 202 -3.49 -24.05 -27.19
CA ARG A 202 -2.26 -23.48 -27.76
C ARG A 202 -1.40 -24.53 -28.45
N ILE A 203 -1.27 -25.72 -27.86
CA ILE A 203 -0.50 -26.83 -28.45
C ILE A 203 -1.15 -27.29 -29.75
N ARG A 204 -2.48 -27.47 -29.78
CA ARG A 204 -3.21 -27.82 -31.03
C ARG A 204 -2.89 -26.86 -32.15
N TYR A 205 -2.97 -25.56 -31.88
CA TYR A 205 -2.68 -24.53 -32.86
C TYR A 205 -1.21 -24.51 -33.28
N ALA A 206 -0.28 -24.50 -32.31
CA ALA A 206 1.15 -24.39 -32.59
C ALA A 206 1.74 -25.59 -33.33
N PHE A 207 1.21 -26.80 -33.10
CA PHE A 207 1.74 -28.04 -33.66
C PHE A 207 0.79 -28.73 -34.66
N GLY A 208 -0.34 -28.10 -34.99
CA GLY A 208 -1.33 -28.67 -35.92
C GLY A 208 -1.93 -30.01 -35.45
N ILE A 209 -2.08 -30.21 -34.14
CA ILE A 209 -2.57 -31.47 -33.57
C ILE A 209 -4.10 -31.49 -33.60
N SER A 210 -4.69 -32.39 -34.40
CA SER A 210 -6.14 -32.53 -34.57
C SER A 210 -6.83 -33.42 -33.52
N LYS A 211 -6.21 -33.63 -32.36
CA LYS A 211 -6.76 -34.51 -31.30
C LYS A 211 -7.79 -33.74 -30.46
N GLU A 212 -8.96 -34.33 -30.27
CA GLU A 212 -10.04 -33.72 -29.46
C GLU A 212 -9.73 -33.70 -27.97
N SER A 213 -9.21 -34.79 -27.41
CA SER A 213 -8.91 -34.88 -25.97
C SER A 213 -7.67 -34.08 -25.59
N ASP A 214 -7.79 -33.15 -24.62
CA ASP A 214 -6.67 -32.36 -24.09
C ASP A 214 -5.53 -33.23 -23.56
N VAL A 215 -5.86 -34.35 -22.89
CA VAL A 215 -4.87 -35.32 -22.40
C VAL A 215 -4.09 -35.94 -23.56
N ARG A 216 -4.75 -36.29 -24.67
CA ARG A 216 -4.07 -36.85 -25.83
C ARG A 216 -3.22 -35.81 -26.58
N VAL A 217 -3.58 -34.53 -26.50
CA VAL A 217 -2.78 -33.41 -27.02
C VAL A 217 -1.52 -33.25 -26.17
N TRP A 218 -1.67 -33.18 -24.85
CA TRP A 218 -0.56 -33.10 -23.92
C TRP A 218 0.40 -34.29 -24.06
N ASN A 219 -0.12 -35.52 -24.06
CA ASN A 219 0.71 -36.72 -24.24
C ASN A 219 1.43 -36.78 -25.60
N ALA A 220 0.99 -36.00 -26.60
CA ALA A 220 1.65 -35.95 -27.90
C ALA A 220 2.98 -35.19 -27.86
N ILE A 221 3.14 -34.29 -26.89
CA ILE A 221 4.28 -33.39 -26.77
C ILE A 221 5.16 -33.73 -25.57
N THR A 222 4.73 -34.60 -24.66
CA THR A 222 5.45 -34.97 -23.44
C THR A 222 5.85 -36.44 -23.45
N ALA A 223 6.84 -36.84 -22.65
CA ALA A 223 7.27 -38.23 -22.47
C ALA A 223 7.00 -38.77 -21.06
N ASN A 224 6.82 -40.09 -20.95
CA ASN A 224 6.84 -40.86 -19.70
C ASN A 224 5.96 -40.28 -18.57
N GLU A 225 6.58 -39.96 -17.43
CA GLU A 225 5.95 -39.46 -16.20
C GLU A 225 5.22 -38.12 -16.37
N LEU A 226 5.51 -37.39 -17.46
CA LEU A 226 4.79 -36.17 -17.79
C LEU A 226 3.45 -36.43 -18.48
N HIS A 227 3.09 -37.67 -18.80
CA HIS A 227 1.78 -37.98 -19.40
C HIS A 227 0.63 -37.73 -18.41
N GLY A 228 -0.55 -37.43 -18.97
CA GLY A 228 -1.77 -37.23 -18.20
C GLY A 228 -1.88 -35.85 -17.57
N ARG A 229 -2.98 -35.64 -16.85
CA ARG A 229 -3.23 -34.39 -16.10
C ARG A 229 -2.24 -34.22 -14.94
N GLU A 230 -1.79 -35.32 -14.34
CA GLU A 230 -0.84 -35.29 -13.24
C GLU A 230 0.54 -34.79 -13.68
N GLY A 231 1.02 -35.22 -14.86
CA GLY A 231 2.24 -34.67 -15.44
C GLY A 231 2.15 -33.16 -15.72
N PHE A 232 0.97 -32.66 -16.11
CA PHE A 232 0.75 -31.22 -16.25
C PHE A 232 0.75 -30.48 -14.90
N LYS A 233 0.06 -31.00 -13.87
CA LYS A 233 0.09 -30.43 -12.52
C LYS A 233 1.50 -30.37 -11.94
N ARG A 234 2.32 -31.40 -12.22
CA ARG A 234 3.75 -31.43 -11.86
C ARG A 234 4.53 -30.26 -12.48
N CYS A 235 4.12 -29.77 -13.64
CA CYS A 235 4.69 -28.58 -14.27
C CYS A 235 4.12 -27.28 -13.66
N LEU A 236 2.82 -27.24 -13.35
CA LEU A 236 2.15 -26.04 -12.81
C LEU A 236 2.78 -25.54 -11.51
N ARG A 237 3.23 -26.43 -10.61
CA ARG A 237 3.88 -26.06 -9.34
C ARG A 237 5.15 -25.21 -9.50
N LEU A 238 5.78 -25.25 -10.67
CA LEU A 238 6.95 -24.43 -11.01
C LEU A 238 6.56 -22.99 -11.35
N THR A 239 5.27 -22.68 -11.29
CA THR A 239 4.65 -21.38 -11.60
C THR A 239 3.73 -20.96 -10.46
N LEU A 240 3.24 -19.73 -10.48
CA LEU A 240 2.21 -19.24 -9.55
C LEU A 240 0.78 -19.47 -10.11
N TYR A 241 0.59 -20.53 -10.91
CA TYR A 241 -0.68 -20.87 -11.59
C TYR A 241 -1.26 -19.74 -12.46
N ARG A 242 -0.41 -18.80 -12.90
CA ARG A 242 -0.78 -17.72 -13.82
C ARG A 242 -0.61 -18.19 -15.26
N PRO A 243 -1.59 -17.94 -16.16
CA PRO A 243 -1.48 -18.33 -17.58
C PRO A 243 -0.16 -17.92 -18.24
N ARG A 244 0.29 -16.68 -17.99
CA ARG A 244 1.55 -16.14 -18.54
C ARG A 244 2.76 -16.97 -18.10
N ASP A 245 2.78 -17.41 -16.85
CA ASP A 245 3.90 -18.14 -16.26
C ASP A 245 3.98 -19.55 -16.83
N VAL A 246 2.81 -20.22 -16.96
CA VAL A 246 2.69 -21.53 -17.58
C VAL A 246 3.16 -21.50 -19.04
N ILE A 247 2.75 -20.47 -19.80
CA ILE A 247 3.20 -20.30 -21.18
C ILE A 247 4.72 -20.06 -21.24
N ALA A 248 5.26 -19.22 -20.36
CA ALA A 248 6.70 -18.96 -20.30
C ALA A 248 7.49 -20.24 -19.98
N LEU A 249 6.98 -21.07 -19.06
CA LEU A 249 7.56 -22.36 -18.69
C LEU A 249 7.61 -23.29 -19.89
N LEU A 250 6.48 -23.45 -20.58
CA LEU A 250 6.38 -24.33 -21.72
C LEU A 250 7.23 -23.84 -22.90
N ASN A 251 7.17 -22.55 -23.24
CA ASN A 251 7.95 -22.00 -24.35
C ASN A 251 9.46 -22.21 -24.14
N THR A 252 9.94 -21.99 -22.93
CA THR A 252 11.36 -22.19 -22.61
C THR A 252 11.72 -23.68 -22.61
N ALA A 253 10.86 -24.55 -22.07
CA ALA A 253 11.06 -26.01 -22.12
C ALA A 253 11.10 -26.53 -23.56
N TYR A 254 10.20 -26.05 -24.42
CA TYR A 254 10.18 -26.38 -25.85
C TYR A 254 11.45 -25.93 -26.56
N TYR A 255 11.92 -24.72 -26.27
CA TYR A 255 13.17 -24.21 -26.85
C TYR A 255 14.36 -25.12 -26.48
N GLN A 256 14.43 -25.60 -25.23
CA GLN A 256 15.48 -26.53 -24.80
C GLN A 256 15.38 -27.89 -25.50
N ALA A 257 14.18 -28.48 -25.55
CA ALA A 257 13.96 -29.75 -26.25
C ALA A 257 14.35 -29.65 -27.72
N GLN A 258 13.95 -28.58 -28.40
CA GLN A 258 14.28 -28.34 -29.80
C GLN A 258 15.78 -28.17 -30.04
N ARG A 259 16.49 -27.46 -29.16
CA ARG A 259 17.97 -27.33 -29.22
C ARG A 259 18.68 -28.68 -29.12
N GLN A 260 18.08 -29.64 -28.43
CA GLN A 260 18.59 -31.01 -28.32
C GLN A 260 18.05 -31.95 -29.40
N GLY A 261 17.34 -31.44 -30.40
CA GLY A 261 16.76 -32.22 -31.49
C GLY A 261 15.58 -33.12 -31.09
N ARG A 262 15.02 -32.93 -29.88
CA ARG A 262 13.88 -33.69 -29.38
C ARG A 262 12.56 -33.08 -29.82
N LYS A 263 11.59 -33.94 -30.11
CA LYS A 263 10.21 -33.56 -30.47
C LYS A 263 9.25 -33.62 -29.28
N THR A 264 9.70 -34.22 -28.18
CA THR A 264 8.94 -34.38 -26.94
C THR A 264 9.71 -33.76 -25.77
N LEU A 265 8.94 -33.19 -24.86
CA LEU A 265 9.39 -32.62 -23.60
C LEU A 265 9.62 -33.74 -22.57
N ILE A 266 10.72 -33.62 -21.84
CA ILE A 266 11.07 -34.46 -20.68
C ILE A 266 11.26 -33.57 -19.45
N GLU A 267 11.36 -34.16 -18.27
CA GLU A 267 11.48 -33.42 -17.00
C GLU A 267 12.65 -32.45 -16.98
N ALA A 268 13.80 -32.86 -17.52
CA ALA A 268 14.99 -32.01 -17.61
C ALA A 268 14.75 -30.69 -18.37
N ASP A 269 13.81 -30.65 -19.32
CA ASP A 269 13.46 -29.40 -20.02
C ASP A 269 12.73 -28.43 -19.08
N PHE A 270 11.86 -28.96 -18.23
CA PHE A 270 11.12 -28.20 -17.23
C PHE A 270 12.02 -27.74 -16.09
N ASP A 271 12.98 -28.57 -15.65
CA ASP A 271 13.96 -28.19 -14.64
C ASP A 271 14.82 -27.01 -15.11
N GLU A 272 15.29 -27.05 -16.37
CA GLU A 272 16.08 -25.97 -16.95
C GLU A 272 15.23 -24.70 -17.20
N SER A 273 13.98 -24.88 -17.62
CA SER A 273 13.01 -23.79 -17.75
C SER A 273 12.70 -23.12 -16.41
N ALA A 274 12.52 -23.93 -15.36
CA ALA A 274 12.22 -23.48 -14.01
C ALA A 274 13.33 -22.63 -13.41
N LYS A 275 14.62 -22.92 -13.68
CA LYS A 275 15.73 -22.07 -13.24
C LYS A 275 15.58 -20.62 -13.72
N ASN A 276 15.26 -20.44 -15.01
CA ASN A 276 15.11 -19.12 -15.60
C ASN A 276 13.86 -18.38 -15.07
N ILE A 277 12.74 -19.10 -14.95
CA ILE A 277 11.48 -18.53 -14.44
C ILE A 277 11.60 -18.19 -12.97
N SER A 278 12.16 -19.08 -12.17
CA SER A 278 12.39 -18.88 -10.75
C SER A 278 13.21 -17.64 -10.50
N MET A 279 14.32 -17.46 -11.24
CA MET A 279 15.17 -16.28 -11.08
C MET A 279 14.47 -14.99 -11.50
N THR A 280 13.69 -15.03 -12.58
CA THR A 280 12.88 -13.88 -13.02
C THR A 280 11.85 -13.52 -11.96
N ARG A 281 11.10 -14.52 -11.45
CA ARG A 281 10.07 -14.33 -10.42
C ARG A 281 10.63 -13.85 -9.10
N PHE A 282 11.76 -14.38 -8.67
CA PHE A 282 12.44 -13.93 -7.46
C PHE A 282 12.88 -12.46 -7.55
N ASN A 283 13.39 -12.05 -8.71
CA ASN A 283 13.74 -10.65 -8.96
C ASN A 283 12.51 -9.74 -9.05
N ASP A 284 11.45 -10.20 -9.69
CA ASP A 284 10.18 -9.46 -9.81
C ASP A 284 9.52 -9.29 -8.44
N LEU A 285 9.54 -10.32 -7.58
CA LEU A 285 9.04 -10.28 -6.21
C LEU A 285 9.68 -9.14 -5.42
N GLY A 286 11.01 -9.00 -5.50
CA GLY A 286 11.72 -7.88 -4.90
C GLY A 286 11.23 -6.54 -5.47
N LYS A 287 11.20 -6.38 -6.80
CA LYS A 287 10.82 -5.12 -7.45
C LYS A 287 9.37 -4.70 -7.19
N GLU A 288 8.43 -5.63 -7.24
CA GLU A 288 7.00 -5.37 -7.10
C GLU A 288 6.65 -4.92 -5.67
N TYR A 289 7.31 -5.50 -4.67
CA TYR A 289 6.94 -5.30 -3.27
C TYR A 289 7.88 -4.39 -2.49
N GLU A 290 9.09 -4.04 -2.97
CA GLU A 290 10.06 -3.23 -2.20
C GLU A 290 9.47 -1.90 -1.67
N ALA A 291 8.63 -1.24 -2.48
CA ALA A 291 8.01 0.02 -2.11
C ALA A 291 7.01 -0.11 -0.94
N VAL A 292 6.36 -1.27 -0.82
CA VAL A 292 5.31 -1.55 0.18
C VAL A 292 5.84 -2.35 1.37
N PHE A 293 6.82 -3.22 1.11
CA PHE A 293 7.52 -4.06 2.08
C PHE A 293 9.04 -3.89 1.91
N PRO A 294 9.61 -2.78 2.40
CA PRO A 294 11.06 -2.61 2.49
C PRO A 294 11.72 -3.76 3.23
N GLY A 295 12.73 -4.38 2.62
CA GLY A 295 13.51 -5.46 3.24
C GLY A 295 12.96 -6.86 2.98
N LEU A 296 11.91 -6.96 2.17
CA LEU A 296 11.42 -8.25 1.66
C LEU A 296 12.55 -9.03 0.99
N ARG A 297 13.39 -8.37 0.19
CA ARG A 297 14.51 -9.03 -0.50
C ARG A 297 15.49 -9.69 0.49
N ALA A 298 15.87 -8.97 1.55
CA ALA A 298 16.73 -9.51 2.59
C ALA A 298 16.08 -10.72 3.29
N LEU A 299 14.77 -10.63 3.52
CA LEU A 299 13.97 -11.67 4.15
C LEU A 299 13.89 -12.94 3.30
N VAL A 300 13.46 -12.84 2.04
CA VAL A 300 13.33 -14.01 1.16
C VAL A 300 14.70 -14.63 0.84
N SER A 301 15.75 -13.82 0.74
CA SER A 301 17.12 -14.30 0.52
C SER A 301 17.67 -15.08 1.73
N SER A 302 17.15 -14.83 2.94
CA SER A 302 17.60 -15.55 4.15
C SER A 302 17.26 -17.05 4.16
N PHE A 303 16.40 -17.48 3.24
CA PHE A 303 16.05 -18.88 3.01
C PHE A 303 16.94 -19.56 1.96
N SER A 304 17.89 -18.83 1.36
CA SER A 304 18.78 -19.41 0.35
C SER A 304 19.68 -20.51 0.92
N GLY A 305 19.83 -21.60 0.18
CA GLY A 305 20.58 -22.78 0.60
C GLY A 305 19.94 -23.57 1.76
N GLY A 306 18.71 -23.24 2.15
CA GLY A 306 17.96 -23.94 3.20
C GLY A 306 17.12 -25.11 2.70
N GLU A 307 16.28 -25.64 3.60
CA GLU A 307 15.30 -26.69 3.29
C GLU A 307 13.99 -26.10 2.77
N ALA A 308 13.27 -26.88 1.95
CA ALA A 308 12.00 -26.46 1.36
C ALA A 308 10.86 -26.40 2.40
N LYS A 309 10.80 -27.40 3.30
CA LYS A 309 9.81 -27.53 4.37
C LYS A 309 10.49 -27.17 5.70
N LEU A 310 9.86 -26.34 6.51
CA LEU A 310 10.40 -25.82 7.76
C LEU A 310 9.30 -25.83 8.82
N LYS A 311 9.67 -26.04 10.09
CA LYS A 311 8.73 -25.83 11.20
C LYS A 311 8.48 -24.34 11.38
N LEU A 312 7.29 -24.00 11.91
CA LEU A 312 6.94 -22.61 12.23
C LEU A 312 8.03 -21.89 13.02
N VAL A 313 8.58 -22.54 14.05
CA VAL A 313 9.61 -21.96 14.93
C VAL A 313 10.86 -21.60 14.15
N GLU A 314 11.33 -22.46 13.25
CA GLU A 314 12.53 -22.22 12.44
C GLU A 314 12.34 -21.04 11.48
N VAL A 315 11.14 -20.91 10.91
CA VAL A 315 10.80 -19.76 10.06
C VAL A 315 10.76 -18.47 10.89
N GLN A 316 10.15 -18.51 12.08
CA GLN A 316 10.11 -17.35 12.98
C GLN A 316 11.50 -16.94 13.47
N ASP A 317 12.39 -17.90 13.73
CA ASP A 317 13.78 -17.63 14.13
C ASP A 317 14.56 -16.97 12.99
N ARG A 318 14.42 -17.47 11.75
CA ARG A 318 15.02 -16.84 10.56
C ARG A 318 14.52 -15.41 10.37
N ILE A 319 13.21 -15.21 10.45
CA ILE A 319 12.61 -13.87 10.37
C ILE A 319 13.18 -12.97 11.47
N SER A 320 13.25 -13.45 12.71
CA SER A 320 13.80 -12.71 13.85
C SER A 320 15.27 -12.32 13.63
N SER A 321 16.08 -13.23 13.07
CA SER A 321 17.47 -12.96 12.73
C SER A 321 17.61 -11.87 11.67
N VAL A 322 16.70 -11.82 10.68
CA VAL A 322 16.71 -10.75 9.66
C VAL A 322 16.26 -9.43 10.29
N MET A 323 15.19 -9.42 11.08
CA MET A 323 14.67 -8.21 11.73
C MET A 323 15.68 -7.56 12.69
N SER A 324 16.58 -8.35 13.28
CA SER A 324 17.63 -7.89 14.20
C SER A 324 18.97 -7.59 13.52
N ASN A 325 19.07 -7.74 12.19
CA ASN A 325 20.31 -7.52 11.46
C ASN A 325 20.69 -6.04 11.44
N SER A 326 21.91 -5.72 11.86
CA SER A 326 22.44 -4.34 11.91
C SER A 326 22.76 -3.77 10.52
N ALA A 327 22.82 -4.59 9.48
CA ALA A 327 23.05 -4.16 8.10
C ALA A 327 21.78 -3.63 7.40
N LEU A 328 20.61 -3.74 8.04
CA LEU A 328 19.36 -3.19 7.51
C LEU A 328 19.47 -1.68 7.31
N THR A 329 18.94 -1.21 6.20
CA THR A 329 18.68 0.21 6.00
C THR A 329 17.63 0.71 6.99
N VAL A 330 17.59 2.03 7.16
CA VAL A 330 16.62 2.70 8.03
C VAL A 330 15.17 2.34 7.64
N ALA A 331 14.87 2.30 6.35
CA ALA A 331 13.54 2.01 5.83
C ALA A 331 13.08 0.61 6.25
N GLU A 332 13.96 -0.37 6.11
CA GLU A 332 13.73 -1.78 6.44
C GLU A 332 13.58 -1.95 7.96
N SER A 333 14.50 -1.38 8.74
CA SER A 333 14.44 -1.46 10.21
C SER A 333 13.14 -0.85 10.76
N GLN A 334 12.74 0.32 10.26
CA GLN A 334 11.47 0.94 10.65
C GLN A 334 10.27 0.09 10.22
N HIS A 335 10.31 -0.49 9.01
CA HIS A 335 9.23 -1.36 8.54
C HIS A 335 9.06 -2.60 9.43
N PHE A 336 10.14 -3.30 9.76
CA PHE A 336 10.10 -4.45 10.66
C PHE A 336 9.64 -4.10 12.08
N GLN A 337 10.07 -2.95 12.61
CA GLN A 337 9.58 -2.47 13.90
C GLN A 337 8.08 -2.16 13.90
N ILE A 338 7.55 -1.65 12.79
CA ILE A 338 6.11 -1.40 12.65
C ILE A 338 5.33 -2.72 12.59
N LEU A 339 5.80 -3.71 11.83
CA LEU A 339 5.19 -5.05 11.84
C LEU A 339 5.26 -5.68 13.23
N GLY A 340 6.30 -5.37 14.00
CA GLY A 340 6.38 -5.57 15.45
C GLY A 340 6.66 -7.01 15.89
N SER A 341 6.34 -8.02 15.08
CA SER A 341 6.64 -9.42 15.41
C SER A 341 6.99 -10.27 14.18
N PRO A 342 7.77 -11.35 14.37
CA PRO A 342 8.03 -12.34 13.31
C PRO A 342 6.76 -12.98 12.76
N GLN A 343 5.72 -13.10 13.58
CA GLN A 343 4.44 -13.65 13.15
C GLN A 343 3.72 -12.74 12.15
N GLU A 344 3.76 -11.42 12.35
CA GLU A 344 3.17 -10.46 11.41
C GLU A 344 3.93 -10.45 10.07
N VAL A 345 5.26 -10.59 10.12
CA VAL A 345 6.10 -10.75 8.92
C VAL A 345 5.79 -12.06 8.20
N LEU A 346 5.59 -13.17 8.92
CA LEU A 346 5.19 -14.45 8.34
C LEU A 346 3.85 -14.36 7.61
N LYS A 347 2.85 -13.69 8.20
CA LYS A 347 1.55 -13.45 7.54
C LYS A 347 1.73 -12.72 6.22
N ALA A 348 2.60 -11.71 6.19
CA ALA A 348 2.89 -10.98 4.97
C ALA A 348 3.61 -11.85 3.92
N LEU A 349 4.57 -12.71 4.31
CA LEU A 349 5.19 -13.69 3.40
C LEU A 349 4.17 -14.70 2.86
N TYR A 350 3.19 -15.10 3.67
CA TYR A 350 2.10 -15.97 3.26
C TYR A 350 1.18 -15.29 2.25
N GLY A 351 0.76 -14.05 2.51
CA GLY A 351 -0.10 -13.29 1.59
C GLY A 351 0.56 -12.87 0.27
N ILE A 352 1.89 -12.89 0.21
CA ILE A 352 2.68 -12.73 -1.02
C ILE A 352 2.74 -14.04 -1.84
N GLY A 353 2.45 -15.18 -1.21
CA GLY A 353 2.58 -16.50 -1.82
C GLY A 353 4.02 -17.01 -1.84
N PHE A 354 4.90 -16.44 -1.00
CA PHE A 354 6.26 -16.94 -0.85
C PHE A 354 6.31 -18.21 -0.01
N ILE A 355 5.50 -18.28 1.05
CA ILE A 355 5.43 -19.40 1.97
C ILE A 355 4.00 -19.93 2.07
N GLY A 356 3.85 -21.25 2.07
CA GLY A 356 2.59 -21.96 2.21
C GLY A 356 2.54 -22.70 3.54
N ILE A 357 1.34 -23.09 3.94
CA ILE A 357 1.07 -23.72 5.23
C ILE A 357 0.42 -25.07 5.00
N TYR A 358 0.93 -26.09 5.66
CA TYR A 358 0.33 -27.42 5.56
C TYR A 358 -1.05 -27.44 6.24
N ASP A 359 -2.08 -27.71 5.46
CA ASP A 359 -3.42 -27.95 5.96
C ASP A 359 -3.67 -29.45 6.16
N LYS A 360 -3.86 -29.83 7.43
CA LYS A 360 -4.12 -31.21 7.84
C LYS A 360 -5.49 -31.74 7.37
N GLN A 361 -6.45 -30.89 7.07
CA GLN A 361 -7.81 -31.30 6.66
C GLN A 361 -7.84 -31.76 5.19
N ILE A 362 -7.20 -30.99 4.31
CA ILE A 362 -7.11 -31.29 2.89
C ILE A 362 -5.76 -31.93 2.50
N THR A 363 -4.92 -32.24 3.51
CA THR A 363 -3.59 -32.85 3.37
C THR A 363 -2.77 -32.16 2.28
N SER A 364 -2.67 -30.83 2.35
CA SER A 364 -2.08 -30.03 1.28
C SER A 364 -1.50 -28.72 1.80
N PHE A 365 -0.39 -28.27 1.25
CA PHE A 365 0.15 -26.93 1.42
C PHE A 365 -0.72 -25.92 0.70
N VAL A 366 -1.31 -25.03 1.48
CA VAL A 366 -2.10 -23.92 0.98
C VAL A 366 -1.19 -22.70 0.85
N TYR A 367 -1.24 -22.06 -0.32
CA TYR A 367 -0.59 -20.78 -0.58
C TYR A 367 -1.64 -19.70 -0.82
N SER A 368 -1.31 -18.45 -0.48
CA SER A 368 -2.14 -17.29 -0.82
C SER A 368 -1.43 -16.42 -1.85
N HIS A 369 -2.06 -16.19 -2.99
CA HIS A 369 -1.50 -15.33 -4.05
C HIS A 369 -2.31 -14.05 -4.30
N ASP A 370 -3.38 -13.85 -3.52
CA ASP A 370 -4.33 -12.73 -3.62
C ASP A 370 -4.37 -11.85 -2.35
N GLY A 371 -3.51 -12.13 -1.37
CA GLY A 371 -3.46 -11.42 -0.09
C GLY A 371 -4.31 -12.03 1.03
N LYS A 372 -5.09 -13.10 0.75
CA LYS A 372 -5.96 -13.81 1.71
C LYS A 372 -5.55 -13.69 3.18
N ARG A 373 -6.38 -13.03 4.00
CA ARG A 373 -6.12 -12.82 5.44
C ARG A 373 -5.81 -14.13 6.11
N PHE A 374 -4.68 -14.16 6.81
CA PHE A 374 -4.28 -15.30 7.59
C PHE A 374 -5.25 -15.52 8.78
N GLN A 375 -6.21 -16.44 8.62
CA GLN A 375 -7.26 -16.70 9.63
C GLN A 375 -6.96 -17.90 10.54
N LYS A 376 -5.99 -18.75 10.18
CA LYS A 376 -5.67 -19.96 10.93
C LYS A 376 -4.84 -19.61 12.16
N SER A 377 -5.10 -20.24 13.30
CA SER A 377 -4.20 -20.14 14.44
C SER A 377 -3.01 -21.08 14.21
N LEU A 378 -1.79 -20.54 14.16
CA LEU A 378 -0.57 -21.34 14.01
C LEU A 378 -0.11 -21.89 15.35
N THR A 379 0.39 -23.12 15.32
CA THR A 379 1.04 -23.82 16.42
C THR A 379 2.48 -24.15 16.05
N SER A 380 3.36 -24.33 17.03
CA SER A 380 4.79 -24.60 16.81
C SER A 380 5.07 -25.84 15.96
N GLU A 381 4.13 -26.80 15.91
CA GLU A 381 4.24 -28.03 15.12
C GLU A 381 3.73 -27.89 13.68
N ASP A 382 3.23 -26.71 13.30
CA ASP A 382 2.80 -26.49 11.92
C ASP A 382 4.00 -26.43 10.98
N ILE A 383 3.84 -27.09 9.83
CA ILE A 383 4.86 -27.21 8.79
C ILE A 383 4.54 -26.18 7.71
N LEU A 384 5.58 -25.43 7.35
CA LEU A 384 5.56 -24.40 6.32
C LEU A 384 6.41 -24.86 5.14
N MET A 385 6.08 -24.40 3.93
CA MET A 385 6.87 -24.72 2.74
C MET A 385 7.08 -23.49 1.86
N ILE A 386 8.33 -23.23 1.48
CA ILE A 386 8.64 -22.18 0.49
C ILE A 386 8.05 -22.62 -0.85
N HIS A 387 7.40 -21.71 -1.58
CA HIS A 387 6.75 -22.05 -2.83
C HIS A 387 7.76 -22.63 -3.86
N PRO A 388 7.47 -23.78 -4.51
CA PRO A 388 8.43 -24.47 -5.39
C PRO A 388 8.98 -23.63 -6.54
N CYS A 389 8.19 -22.69 -7.06
CA CYS A 389 8.65 -21.76 -8.09
C CYS A 389 9.89 -20.93 -7.68
N TYR A 390 10.21 -20.79 -6.39
CA TYR A 390 11.40 -20.05 -5.91
C TYR A 390 12.60 -20.95 -5.60
N TRP A 391 12.43 -22.27 -5.55
CA TRP A 391 13.52 -23.17 -5.12
C TRP A 391 14.78 -23.05 -5.98
N PRO A 392 14.70 -23.02 -7.32
CA PRO A 392 15.91 -22.85 -8.14
C PRO A 392 16.66 -21.54 -7.87
N ALA A 393 15.94 -20.42 -7.73
CA ALA A 393 16.56 -19.11 -7.46
C ALA A 393 17.19 -19.03 -6.07
N LEU A 394 16.61 -19.72 -5.09
CA LEU A 394 17.11 -19.76 -3.71
C LEU A 394 18.17 -20.85 -3.49
N ASN A 395 18.46 -21.68 -4.50
CA ASN A 395 19.31 -22.86 -4.34
C ASN A 395 18.84 -23.76 -3.19
N ILE A 396 17.52 -23.94 -3.08
CA ILE A 396 16.92 -24.86 -2.11
C ILE A 396 17.08 -26.27 -2.69
N SER A 397 17.81 -27.11 -1.96
CA SER A 397 18.08 -28.50 -2.31
C SER A 397 17.36 -29.45 -1.36
N GLY A 398 17.02 -30.65 -1.84
CA GLY A 398 16.59 -31.74 -0.97
C GLY A 398 15.16 -32.22 -1.16
N PHE A 399 14.59 -32.12 -2.37
CA PHE A 399 13.25 -32.66 -2.58
C PHE A 399 12.95 -33.13 -4.00
N GLU A 400 12.89 -34.44 -4.20
CA GLU A 400 12.13 -35.06 -5.29
C GLU A 400 10.67 -35.13 -4.82
N LEU A 401 9.84 -34.17 -5.24
CA LEU A 401 8.40 -34.21 -4.95
C LEU A 401 7.84 -35.53 -5.47
N THR A 402 7.46 -36.42 -4.55
CA THR A 402 6.81 -37.68 -4.90
C THR A 402 5.43 -37.40 -5.53
N GLN A 403 4.88 -38.38 -6.24
CA GLN A 403 3.63 -38.22 -7.00
C GLN A 403 2.45 -37.74 -6.12
N GLY A 404 2.40 -38.11 -4.84
CA GLY A 404 1.39 -37.65 -3.88
C GLY A 404 1.59 -36.21 -3.41
N GLU A 405 2.83 -35.75 -3.24
CA GLU A 405 3.12 -34.40 -2.70
C GLU A 405 2.87 -33.28 -3.73
N ALA A 406 2.78 -33.62 -5.01
CA ALA A 406 2.27 -32.72 -6.04
C ALA A 406 0.75 -32.50 -5.93
N GLU A 407 0.01 -33.45 -5.33
CA GLU A 407 -1.41 -33.31 -4.99
C GLU A 407 -1.59 -32.50 -3.68
N GLU A 408 -0.53 -32.43 -2.86
CA GLU A 408 -0.43 -31.63 -1.63
C GLU A 408 -0.03 -30.17 -1.88
N ILE A 409 -0.19 -29.60 -3.08
CA ILE A 409 -0.07 -28.15 -3.28
C ILE A 409 -1.39 -27.61 -3.79
N TYR A 410 -2.10 -26.92 -2.90
CA TYR A 410 -3.33 -26.23 -3.22
C TYR A 410 -3.03 -24.73 -3.29
N ASP A 411 -2.83 -24.26 -4.51
CA ASP A 411 -2.79 -22.83 -4.81
C ASP A 411 -4.24 -22.32 -4.75
N GLU A 412 -4.67 -21.85 -3.57
CA GLU A 412 -5.98 -21.27 -3.38
C GLU A 412 -6.05 -19.93 -4.12
N TYR A 413 -6.54 -19.98 -5.36
CA TYR A 413 -7.15 -18.83 -6.01
C TYR A 413 -8.62 -18.63 -5.57
N GLU A 414 -8.98 -19.04 -4.35
CA GLU A 414 -10.26 -18.65 -3.77
C GLU A 414 -10.16 -17.20 -3.27
N ILE A 415 -10.93 -16.33 -3.91
CA ILE A 415 -10.98 -14.89 -3.68
C ILE A 415 -11.46 -14.61 -2.25
N ALA A 416 -10.53 -14.34 -1.32
CA ALA A 416 -10.92 -13.80 0.00
C ALA A 416 -9.81 -13.03 0.73
N ILE A 417 -9.77 -11.71 0.54
CA ILE A 417 -9.39 -10.69 1.53
C ILE A 417 -7.89 -10.31 1.59
N GLU A 418 -7.62 -9.11 1.05
CA GLU A 418 -6.66 -8.05 1.48
C GLU A 418 -5.16 -8.13 1.12
N SER A 419 -4.64 -7.12 0.42
CA SER A 419 -3.19 -6.95 0.19
C SER A 419 -2.45 -6.60 1.48
N GLN A 420 -1.97 -7.61 2.21
CA GLN A 420 -1.55 -7.49 3.61
C GLN A 420 -0.42 -6.49 3.88
N SER A 421 0.68 -6.42 3.13
CA SER A 421 1.87 -5.69 3.63
C SER A 421 1.67 -4.17 3.84
N GLY A 422 0.96 -3.50 2.93
CA GLY A 422 0.66 -2.06 3.02
C GLY A 422 -0.49 -1.74 3.97
N GLU A 423 -1.54 -2.56 3.95
CA GLU A 423 -2.69 -2.40 4.84
C GLU A 423 -2.36 -2.78 6.28
N GLN A 424 -1.54 -3.80 6.51
CA GLN A 424 -1.07 -4.22 7.84
C GLN A 424 -0.24 -3.12 8.49
N ARG A 425 0.66 -2.45 7.75
CA ARG A 425 1.36 -1.25 8.24
C ARG A 425 0.37 -0.14 8.64
N LYS A 426 -0.59 0.19 7.77
CA LYS A 426 -1.63 1.20 8.05
C LYS A 426 -2.50 0.81 9.25
N HIS A 427 -2.85 -0.46 9.36
CA HIS A 427 -3.72 -1.02 10.38
C HIS A 427 -3.01 -1.09 11.74
N ILE A 428 -1.78 -1.60 11.81
CA ILE A 428 -1.00 -1.64 13.07
C ILE A 428 -0.76 -0.22 13.59
N LEU A 429 -0.39 0.72 12.71
CA LEU A 429 -0.24 2.12 13.09
C LEU A 429 -1.59 2.74 13.47
N GLY A 430 -2.67 2.38 12.78
CA GLY A 430 -4.03 2.81 13.11
C GLY A 430 -4.52 2.31 14.46
N GLN A 431 -4.26 1.05 14.78
CA GLN A 431 -4.53 0.44 16.08
C GLN A 431 -3.72 1.13 17.17
N LEU A 432 -2.40 1.29 16.99
CA LEU A 432 -1.55 2.01 17.93
C LEU A 432 -2.05 3.45 18.17
N MET A 433 -2.48 4.15 17.12
CA MET A 433 -3.08 5.49 17.28
C MET A 433 -4.41 5.45 18.03
N SER A 434 -5.24 4.43 17.81
CA SER A 434 -6.53 4.25 18.48
C SER A 434 -6.40 3.85 19.95
N GLU A 435 -5.38 3.03 20.29
CA GLU A 435 -5.04 2.63 21.66
C GLU A 435 -4.85 3.84 22.58
N LEU A 436 -4.31 4.96 22.07
CA LEU A 436 -4.17 6.17 22.87
C LEU A 436 -5.52 6.65 23.45
N ASN A 437 -6.60 6.51 22.67
CA ASN A 437 -7.94 6.95 23.05
C ASN A 437 -8.60 6.02 24.08
N SER A 438 -8.16 4.76 24.18
CA SER A 438 -8.71 3.80 25.15
C SER A 438 -7.99 3.86 26.50
N ILE A 439 -6.78 4.43 26.57
CA ILE A 439 -6.02 4.55 27.83
C ILE A 439 -6.57 5.71 28.66
N PRO A 440 -7.10 5.47 29.88
CA PRO A 440 -7.64 6.53 30.75
C PRO A 440 -6.60 7.58 31.13
N GLU A 441 -6.96 8.86 31.14
CA GLU A 441 -6.10 9.92 31.69
C GLU A 441 -5.96 9.81 33.22
N GLY A 442 -4.83 10.29 33.75
CA GLY A 442 -4.49 10.26 35.16
C GLY A 442 -3.77 8.98 35.60
N LEU A 443 -3.74 8.73 36.91
CA LEU A 443 -2.96 7.64 37.51
C LEU A 443 -3.42 6.25 37.03
N ALA A 444 -4.72 6.08 36.80
CA ALA A 444 -5.30 4.79 36.42
C ALA A 444 -4.73 4.21 35.11
N GLY A 445 -4.44 5.07 34.12
CA GLY A 445 -3.85 4.65 32.84
C GLY A 445 -2.36 4.94 32.70
N ALA A 446 -1.68 5.44 33.73
CA ALA A 446 -0.31 5.95 33.61
C ALA A 446 0.69 4.89 33.12
N ALA A 447 0.64 3.68 33.68
CA ALA A 447 1.52 2.59 33.26
C ALA A 447 1.28 2.16 31.80
N GLN A 448 0.01 2.10 31.36
CA GLN A 448 -0.34 1.78 29.98
C GLN A 448 0.12 2.89 29.02
N PHE A 449 -0.02 4.16 29.44
CA PHE A 449 0.42 5.31 28.67
C PHE A 449 1.94 5.35 28.50
N GLU A 450 2.72 4.98 29.52
CA GLU A 450 4.18 4.87 29.41
C GLU A 450 4.61 3.79 28.41
N VAL A 451 3.99 2.61 28.45
CA VAL A 451 4.24 1.52 27.49
C VAL A 451 3.90 1.97 26.07
N TRP A 452 2.76 2.65 25.91
CA TRP A 452 2.35 3.22 24.64
C TRP A 452 3.35 4.26 24.13
N CYS A 453 3.80 5.18 25.00
CA CYS A 453 4.78 6.21 24.66
C CYS A 453 6.11 5.59 24.21
N LYS A 454 6.59 4.55 24.90
CA LYS A 454 7.82 3.82 24.50
C LYS A 454 7.69 3.27 23.09
N LYS A 455 6.59 2.55 22.80
CA LYS A 455 6.34 1.96 21.48
C LYS A 455 6.24 3.04 20.39
N ALA A 456 5.56 4.15 20.68
CA ALA A 456 5.44 5.27 19.77
C ALA A 456 6.80 5.96 19.48
N VAL A 457 7.63 6.16 20.51
CA VAL A 457 8.99 6.73 20.40
C VAL A 457 9.92 5.80 19.62
N GLU A 458 9.85 4.48 19.87
CA GLU A 458 10.59 3.47 19.10
C GLU A 458 10.29 3.58 17.61
N ILE A 459 9.02 3.60 17.23
CA ILE A 459 8.62 3.68 15.82
C ILE A 459 8.95 5.05 15.21
N ALA A 460 8.67 6.14 15.94
CA ALA A 460 8.80 7.50 15.42
C ALA A 460 10.26 7.91 15.15
N PHE A 461 11.21 7.36 15.91
CA PHE A 461 12.61 7.80 15.89
C PHE A 461 13.60 6.64 15.68
N SER A 462 13.12 5.51 15.18
CA SER A 462 13.88 4.28 14.91
C SER A 462 15.16 4.47 14.11
N LYS A 463 15.21 5.52 13.28
CA LYS A 463 16.35 5.89 12.45
C LYS A 463 17.57 6.33 13.25
N GLN A 464 17.35 7.11 14.30
CA GLN A 464 18.41 7.90 14.97
C GLN A 464 18.54 7.58 16.45
N LEU A 465 17.50 6.99 17.04
CA LEU A 465 17.45 6.55 18.42
C LEU A 465 17.47 5.03 18.50
N THR A 466 18.29 4.52 19.39
CA THR A 466 18.50 3.07 19.61
C THR A 466 18.50 2.78 21.10
N ASN A 467 18.43 1.49 21.49
CA ASN A 467 18.43 1.08 22.89
C ASN A 467 17.39 1.84 23.75
N ILE A 468 16.14 1.87 23.26
CA ILE A 468 15.05 2.61 23.89
C ILE A 468 14.50 1.78 25.05
N GLN A 469 14.78 2.21 26.27
CA GLN A 469 14.46 1.46 27.49
C GLN A 469 13.37 2.15 28.29
N LEU A 470 12.42 1.35 28.77
CA LEU A 470 11.42 1.78 29.73
C LEU A 470 11.99 1.64 31.14
N ARG A 471 11.97 2.71 31.93
CA ARG A 471 12.35 2.73 33.35
C ARG A 471 13.74 2.13 33.61
N PRO A 472 14.81 2.57 32.90
CA PRO A 472 16.13 1.95 32.97
C PRO A 472 16.77 2.00 34.37
N ASN A 473 16.31 2.91 35.22
CA ASN A 473 16.78 3.11 36.59
C ASN A 473 15.63 2.97 37.61
N ALA A 474 14.80 1.94 37.47
CA ALA A 474 13.61 1.72 38.30
C ALA A 474 13.87 1.77 39.83
N ASN A 475 15.08 1.42 40.28
CA ASN A 475 15.46 1.39 41.69
C ASN A 475 16.07 2.70 42.21
N ALA A 476 16.25 3.71 41.35
CA ALA A 476 16.83 4.99 41.74
C ALA A 476 15.76 5.99 42.21
N THR A 477 16.12 6.88 43.14
CA THR A 477 15.23 7.95 43.65
C THR A 477 14.72 8.88 42.55
N GLN A 478 15.53 9.10 41.50
CA GLN A 478 15.16 9.86 40.30
C GLN A 478 14.87 8.91 39.14
N ARG A 479 13.69 8.30 39.15
CA ARG A 479 13.26 7.37 38.09
C ARG A 479 13.00 8.14 36.79
N ARG A 480 13.61 7.67 35.69
CA ARG A 480 13.36 8.18 34.34
C ARG A 480 12.38 7.26 33.63
N ASP A 481 11.43 7.81 32.89
CA ASP A 481 10.39 7.00 32.25
C ASP A 481 10.90 6.28 31.00
N ILE A 482 11.44 7.00 30.03
CA ILE A 482 12.01 6.42 28.80
C ILE A 482 13.37 7.07 28.51
N VAL A 483 14.37 6.25 28.18
CA VAL A 483 15.71 6.72 27.78
C VAL A 483 16.10 6.06 26.47
N ALA A 484 16.69 6.84 25.56
CA ALA A 484 17.14 6.40 24.25
C ALA A 484 18.58 6.84 23.97
N THR A 485 19.36 5.99 23.32
CA THR A 485 20.72 6.33 22.87
C THR A 485 20.68 7.01 21.50
N ASN A 486 21.21 8.23 21.44
CA ASN A 486 21.30 9.07 20.24
C ASN A 486 22.51 8.68 19.38
N GLN A 487 22.26 8.34 18.11
CA GLN A 487 23.28 7.96 17.12
C GLN A 487 23.83 9.14 16.29
N GLY A 488 23.29 10.36 16.45
CA GLY A 488 23.88 11.58 15.89
C GLY A 488 23.68 11.79 14.38
N GLY A 489 22.56 11.34 13.82
CA GLY A 489 22.15 11.67 12.44
C GLY A 489 20.97 12.63 12.36
N GLY A 490 20.86 13.36 11.24
CA GLY A 490 19.80 14.36 11.02
C GLY A 490 19.74 15.42 12.12
N VAL A 491 18.52 15.77 12.55
CA VAL A 491 18.30 16.69 13.68
C VAL A 491 18.94 16.19 14.98
N TRP A 492 19.10 14.87 15.15
CA TRP A 492 19.68 14.31 16.36
C TRP A 492 21.18 14.54 16.46
N ARG A 493 21.87 14.86 15.35
CA ARG A 493 23.22 15.40 15.39
C ARG A 493 23.26 16.75 16.11
N ARG A 494 22.30 17.63 15.81
CA ARG A 494 22.13 18.89 16.55
C ARG A 494 21.85 18.64 18.03
N VAL A 495 21.02 17.64 18.35
CA VAL A 495 20.77 17.22 19.75
C VAL A 495 22.05 16.75 20.45
N LEU A 496 22.90 16.00 19.75
CA LEU A 496 24.16 15.49 20.28
C LEU A 496 25.22 16.60 20.41
N ASP A 497 25.35 17.46 19.41
CA ASP A 497 26.45 18.42 19.28
C ASP A 497 26.15 19.72 20.03
N ASP A 498 24.96 20.30 19.86
CA ASP A 498 24.61 21.59 20.47
C ASP A 498 24.24 21.40 21.95
N TYR A 499 23.46 20.35 22.25
CA TYR A 499 22.89 20.11 23.58
C TYR A 499 23.60 19.00 24.35
N LYS A 500 24.67 18.41 23.81
CA LYS A 500 25.49 17.37 24.47
C LYS A 500 24.67 16.17 24.97
N THR A 501 23.52 15.89 24.35
CA THR A 501 22.58 14.85 24.79
C THR A 501 22.83 13.56 24.01
N ARG A 502 23.59 12.64 24.65
CA ARG A 502 23.83 11.29 24.13
C ARG A 502 22.73 10.30 24.56
N GLN A 503 22.22 10.45 25.78
CA GLN A 503 21.08 9.72 26.32
C GLN A 503 19.87 10.66 26.39
N VAL A 504 18.95 10.52 25.44
CA VAL A 504 17.76 11.36 25.34
C VAL A 504 16.72 10.85 26.34
N VAL A 505 16.21 11.74 27.19
CA VAL A 505 15.16 11.43 28.16
C VAL A 505 13.80 11.87 27.64
N PHE A 506 12.81 10.98 27.70
CA PHE A 506 11.39 11.29 27.52
C PHE A 506 10.66 11.00 28.83
N GLU A 507 10.29 12.07 29.53
CA GLU A 507 9.45 12.00 30.73
C GLU A 507 7.98 11.92 30.32
N VAL A 508 7.19 11.06 30.96
CA VAL A 508 5.81 10.77 30.56
C VAL A 508 4.83 11.24 31.62
N LYS A 509 3.89 12.10 31.24
CA LYS A 509 2.81 12.61 32.09
C LYS A 509 1.46 12.28 31.47
N ASN A 510 0.72 11.36 32.10
CA ASN A 510 -0.60 10.94 31.61
C ASN A 510 -1.71 11.96 31.94
N TYR A 511 -1.46 13.26 31.73
CA TYR A 511 -2.41 14.36 31.92
C TYR A 511 -2.00 15.55 31.06
N ALA A 512 -2.96 16.43 30.76
CA ALA A 512 -2.76 17.50 29.77
C ALA A 512 -1.94 18.69 30.29
N LYS A 513 -2.19 19.15 31.52
CA LYS A 513 -1.59 20.37 32.05
C LYS A 513 -0.28 20.06 32.77
N ILE A 514 0.83 20.46 32.19
CA ILE A 514 2.14 20.45 32.85
C ILE A 514 2.45 21.84 33.41
N GLY A 515 3.18 21.88 34.52
CA GLY A 515 3.59 23.11 35.19
C GLY A 515 5.08 23.09 35.53
N ILE A 516 5.49 24.02 36.37
CA ILE A 516 6.90 24.20 36.73
C ILE A 516 7.51 22.97 37.41
N ASP A 517 6.72 22.18 38.14
CA ASP A 517 7.21 21.03 38.89
C ASP A 517 7.65 19.88 37.97
N GLU A 518 6.93 19.64 36.87
CA GLU A 518 7.35 18.69 35.84
C GLU A 518 8.65 19.13 35.16
N PHE A 519 8.83 20.43 34.91
CA PHE A 519 10.10 20.94 34.37
C PHE A 519 11.23 20.80 35.38
N ARG A 520 11.00 21.06 36.68
CA ARG A 520 12.00 20.84 37.74
C ARG A 520 12.41 19.38 37.84
N GLN A 521 11.44 18.47 37.74
CA GLN A 521 11.68 17.03 37.76
C GLN A 521 12.61 16.64 36.60
N VAL A 522 12.29 17.05 35.36
CA VAL A 522 13.13 16.76 34.20
C VAL A 522 14.50 17.43 34.29
N PHE A 523 14.56 18.68 34.74
CA PHE A 523 15.82 19.39 34.95
C PHE A 523 16.77 18.62 35.86
N SER A 524 16.25 17.94 36.90
CA SER A 524 17.05 17.14 37.81
C SER A 524 17.73 15.92 37.15
N TYR A 525 17.20 15.46 36.01
CA TYR A 525 17.75 14.32 35.27
C TYR A 525 18.88 14.69 34.30
N LEU A 526 18.98 15.97 33.95
CA LEU A 526 19.87 16.49 32.92
C LEU A 526 21.29 16.70 33.46
N GLY A 527 22.28 16.57 32.57
CA GLY A 527 23.72 16.59 32.88
C GLY A 527 24.43 15.28 32.54
N ARG A 528 25.77 15.35 32.50
CA ARG A 528 26.64 14.24 32.03
C ARG A 528 26.15 13.71 30.67
N GLU A 529 25.93 12.40 30.56
CA GLU A 529 25.47 11.71 29.34
C GLU A 529 24.05 12.10 28.87
N TYR A 530 23.22 12.62 29.76
CA TYR A 530 21.87 13.09 29.42
C TYR A 530 21.85 14.51 28.82
N GLY A 531 22.98 15.23 28.91
CA GLY A 531 23.16 16.53 28.27
C GLY A 531 22.20 17.60 28.77
N GLU A 532 21.76 18.45 27.84
CA GLU A 532 21.06 19.70 28.12
C GLU A 532 19.64 19.75 27.58
N LEU A 533 19.20 18.69 26.90
CA LEU A 533 17.89 18.59 26.27
C LEU A 533 17.11 17.34 26.72
N ALA A 534 15.82 17.51 27.00
CA ALA A 534 14.88 16.42 27.23
C ALA A 534 13.46 16.77 26.78
N PHE A 535 12.61 15.74 26.68
CA PHE A 535 11.22 15.86 26.27
C PHE A 535 10.26 15.49 27.42
N ILE A 536 9.12 16.17 27.48
CA ILE A 536 7.98 15.82 28.32
C ILE A 536 6.82 15.42 27.42
N ILE A 537 6.48 14.13 27.40
CA ILE A 537 5.30 13.61 26.71
C ILE A 537 4.08 13.78 27.60
N CYS A 538 3.07 14.50 27.13
CA CYS A 538 1.85 14.77 27.89
C CYS A 538 0.57 14.56 27.08
N ARG A 539 -0.60 14.63 27.73
CA ARG A 539 -1.92 14.46 27.08
C ARG A 539 -2.50 15.75 26.50
N ASP A 540 -1.74 16.85 26.43
CA ASP A 540 -2.29 18.10 25.90
C ASP A 540 -2.67 17.93 24.42
N ALA A 541 -3.80 18.49 24.02
CA ALA A 541 -4.20 18.54 22.62
C ALA A 541 -3.42 19.62 21.87
N GLU A 542 -2.94 20.64 22.58
CA GLU A 542 -2.19 21.76 22.02
C GLU A 542 -0.70 21.45 21.92
N PHE A 543 -0.15 21.63 20.73
CA PHE A 543 1.25 21.31 20.39
C PHE A 543 2.26 22.28 21.00
N GLY A 544 1.88 23.53 21.18
CA GLY A 544 2.75 24.59 21.67
C GLY A 544 2.68 24.81 23.19
N LEU A 545 3.52 25.74 23.67
CA LEU A 545 3.50 26.19 25.06
C LEU A 545 2.44 27.25 25.27
N ARG A 546 1.57 27.07 26.28
CA ARG A 546 0.57 28.09 26.65
C ARG A 546 1.23 29.30 27.30
N LYS A 547 0.76 30.50 26.97
CA LYS A 547 1.15 31.74 27.69
C LYS A 547 0.85 31.63 29.19
N GLY A 548 1.80 32.03 30.02
CA GLY A 548 1.78 31.91 31.49
C GLY A 548 2.75 30.84 31.96
N ALA A 549 2.30 29.97 32.88
CA ALA A 549 3.17 29.04 33.60
C ALA A 549 4.05 28.13 32.73
N GLU A 550 3.56 27.61 31.60
CA GLU A 550 4.35 26.73 30.72
C GLU A 550 5.49 27.48 30.02
N LEU A 551 5.19 28.65 29.45
CA LEU A 551 6.18 29.50 28.76
C LEU A 551 7.19 30.09 29.75
N GLU A 552 6.73 30.52 30.92
CA GLU A 552 7.58 31.06 31.99
C GLU A 552 8.51 29.97 32.54
N ALA A 553 7.99 28.76 32.80
CA ALA A 553 8.80 27.63 33.21
C ALA A 553 9.86 27.30 32.16
N PHE A 554 9.47 27.17 30.89
CA PHE A 554 10.43 26.93 29.80
C PHE A 554 11.55 27.98 29.78
N ARG A 555 11.21 29.28 29.85
CA ARG A 555 12.21 30.36 29.84
C ARG A 555 13.14 30.33 31.05
N GLU A 556 12.62 29.98 32.23
CA GLU A 556 13.44 29.83 33.43
C GLU A 556 14.56 28.80 33.22
N PHE A 557 14.21 27.62 32.70
CA PHE A 557 15.19 26.54 32.48
C PHE A 557 16.06 26.78 31.24
N TYR A 558 15.51 27.42 30.21
CA TYR A 558 16.28 27.84 29.03
C TYR A 558 17.40 28.81 29.42
N ASN A 559 17.12 29.79 30.28
CA ASN A 559 18.14 30.71 30.80
C ASN A 559 19.20 30.03 31.68
N LYS A 560 18.89 28.83 32.20
CA LYS A 560 19.85 27.96 32.91
C LYS A 560 20.61 27.01 31.97
N GLY A 561 20.49 27.20 30.65
CA GLY A 561 21.16 26.38 29.63
C GLY A 561 20.53 25.01 29.46
N ARG A 562 19.22 24.84 29.70
CA ARG A 562 18.51 23.58 29.50
C ARG A 562 17.28 23.76 28.63
N VAL A 563 17.12 22.90 27.62
CA VAL A 563 15.98 22.92 26.70
C VAL A 563 15.06 21.76 27.01
N ILE A 564 13.95 22.05 27.70
CA ILE A 564 12.93 21.06 28.03
C ILE A 564 11.74 21.28 27.11
N ILE A 565 11.45 20.28 26.27
CA ILE A 565 10.44 20.39 25.20
C ILE A 565 9.17 19.65 25.61
N LYS A 566 8.05 20.35 25.68
CA LYS A 566 6.72 19.72 25.73
C LYS A 566 6.46 19.07 24.37
N PHE A 567 6.18 17.77 24.39
CA PHE A 567 5.99 16.94 23.21
C PHE A 567 4.71 16.12 23.35
N PRO A 568 3.52 16.71 23.10
CA PRO A 568 2.26 16.05 23.38
C PRO A 568 2.09 14.74 22.61
N ALA A 569 1.41 13.76 23.21
CA ALA A 569 1.17 12.45 22.60
C ALA A 569 0.48 12.55 21.23
N GLN A 570 -0.31 13.60 21.01
CA GLN A 570 -0.97 13.86 19.73
C GLN A 570 0.01 14.24 18.60
N GLN A 571 1.20 14.77 18.93
CA GLN A 571 2.28 14.94 17.95
C GLN A 571 2.88 13.60 17.54
N LEU A 572 3.07 12.67 18.48
CA LEU A 572 3.46 11.29 18.15
C LEU A 572 2.42 10.64 17.23
N VAL A 573 1.12 10.80 17.51
CA VAL A 573 0.04 10.33 16.62
C VAL A 573 0.15 10.94 15.21
N THR A 574 0.52 12.22 15.09
CA THR A 574 0.72 12.88 13.80
C THR A 574 1.93 12.30 13.04
N ILE A 575 3.01 11.98 13.75
CA ILE A 575 4.18 11.30 13.16
C ILE A 575 3.79 9.89 12.70
N LEU A 576 3.17 9.08 13.58
CA LEU A 576 2.72 7.72 13.27
C LEU A 576 1.74 7.70 12.07
N SER A 577 0.85 8.69 11.98
CA SER A 577 -0.06 8.86 10.84
C SER A 577 0.69 9.06 9.52
N LYS A 578 1.74 9.90 9.51
CA LYS A 578 2.59 10.08 8.32
C LYS A 578 3.38 8.82 7.98
N LEU A 579 3.87 8.10 9.00
CA LEU A 579 4.61 6.84 8.83
C LEU A 579 3.77 5.71 8.26
N ARG A 580 2.43 5.85 8.16
CA ARG A 580 1.59 4.93 7.37
C ARG A 580 2.02 4.85 5.91
N SER A 581 2.62 5.92 5.37
CA SER A 581 3.28 5.90 4.07
C SER A 581 4.74 5.43 4.23
N PRO A 582 5.17 4.36 3.54
CA PRO A 582 6.55 3.86 3.60
C PRO A 582 7.61 4.88 3.20
N GLU A 583 7.27 5.89 2.37
CA GLU A 583 8.20 6.91 1.90
C GLU A 583 8.48 8.01 2.94
N LYS A 584 7.63 8.16 3.97
CA LYS A 584 7.70 9.25 4.96
C LYS A 584 8.56 8.91 6.18
N ILE A 585 9.63 8.16 5.97
CA ILE A 585 10.51 7.59 7.01
C ILE A 585 11.03 8.66 7.98
N ASP A 586 11.32 9.87 7.48
CA ASP A 586 11.89 10.99 8.25
C ASP A 586 10.86 11.87 8.97
N ALA A 587 9.59 11.44 9.06
CA ALA A 587 8.53 12.26 9.64
C ALA A 587 8.80 12.67 11.10
N GLY A 588 9.46 11.81 11.89
CA GLY A 588 9.84 12.10 13.27
C GLY A 588 10.95 13.16 13.37
N ASP A 589 12.03 12.98 12.61
CA ASP A 589 13.17 13.92 12.58
C ASP A 589 12.71 15.33 12.18
N LEU A 590 11.89 15.44 11.12
CA LEU A 590 11.32 16.71 10.69
C LEU A 590 10.42 17.36 11.74
N ALA A 591 9.72 16.58 12.57
CA ALA A 591 8.89 17.11 13.63
C ALA A 591 9.74 17.68 14.77
N VAL A 592 10.80 16.98 15.18
CA VAL A 592 11.74 17.44 16.21
C VAL A 592 12.51 18.68 15.74
N GLU A 593 12.91 18.74 14.48
CA GLU A 593 13.60 19.90 13.90
C GLU A 593 12.74 21.17 13.99
N ARG A 594 11.47 21.07 13.57
CA ARG A 594 10.50 22.18 13.66
C ARG A 594 10.24 22.60 15.10
N LEU A 595 10.18 21.65 16.03
CA LEU A 595 10.00 21.96 17.45
C LEU A 595 11.20 22.71 18.00
N LEU A 596 12.42 22.22 17.76
CA LEU A 596 13.64 22.89 18.19
C LEU A 596 13.71 24.33 17.69
N ASP A 597 13.43 24.55 16.42
CA ASP A 597 13.40 25.90 15.85
C ASP A 597 12.32 26.78 16.47
N THR A 598 11.13 26.24 16.73
CA THR A 598 10.05 26.97 17.41
C THR A 598 10.44 27.37 18.83
N TYR A 599 10.98 26.43 19.61
CA TYR A 599 11.38 26.67 20.99
C TYR A 599 12.50 27.70 21.10
N VAL A 600 13.53 27.58 20.24
CA VAL A 600 14.69 28.48 20.28
C VAL A 600 14.39 29.86 19.69
N ARG A 601 13.66 29.95 18.57
CA ARG A 601 13.44 31.25 17.89
C ARG A 601 12.27 32.03 18.48
N MET A 602 11.22 31.34 18.93
CA MET A 602 9.95 31.96 19.33
C MET A 602 9.72 31.90 20.84
N TYR A 603 9.81 30.72 21.46
CA TYR A 603 9.49 30.61 22.89
C TYR A 603 10.58 31.23 23.79
N ALA A 604 11.85 31.15 23.40
CA ALA A 604 12.94 31.78 24.15
C ALA A 604 12.78 33.32 24.23
N SER A 605 12.22 33.94 23.18
CA SER A 605 11.92 35.38 23.11
C SER A 605 10.61 35.77 23.81
N GLY A 606 9.90 34.81 24.43
CA GLY A 606 8.66 35.04 25.16
C GLY A 606 7.41 35.16 24.28
N GLN A 607 7.52 34.83 23.00
CA GLN A 607 6.36 34.68 22.12
C GLN A 607 5.74 33.29 22.33
N SER A 608 4.44 33.13 22.06
CA SER A 608 3.76 31.84 22.10
C SER A 608 2.62 31.85 21.10
N ASP A 609 2.48 30.73 20.41
CA ASP A 609 1.46 30.40 19.40
C ASP A 609 0.16 29.88 20.01
N VAL A 610 0.14 29.57 21.33
CA VAL A 610 -1.05 29.09 22.05
C VAL A 610 -1.57 30.16 23.02
N PRO A 611 -2.81 30.66 22.86
CA PRO A 611 -3.36 31.72 23.69
C PRO A 611 -3.56 31.30 25.17
N SER A 612 -3.49 32.29 26.08
CA SER A 612 -3.65 32.09 27.53
C SER A 612 -5.04 31.53 27.89
N SER A 613 -5.11 30.62 28.86
CA SER A 613 -6.35 29.98 29.35
C SER A 613 -7.45 30.96 29.84
N SER A 614 -7.08 32.21 30.15
CA SER A 614 -8.01 33.28 30.56
C SER A 614 -8.83 33.86 29.40
N SER A 615 -8.34 33.81 28.16
CA SER A 615 -9.03 34.38 26.99
C SER A 615 -10.17 33.48 26.48
N THR A 616 -10.02 32.16 26.63
CA THR A 616 -11.01 31.15 26.26
C THR A 616 -12.29 31.25 27.11
N ARG A 617 -12.16 31.67 28.38
CA ARG A 617 -13.30 31.89 29.29
C ARG A 617 -14.14 33.12 28.91
N LYS A 618 -13.52 34.16 28.33
CA LYS A 618 -14.24 35.38 27.86
C LYS A 618 -15.08 35.10 26.61
N ARG A 619 -14.58 34.31 25.65
CA ARG A 619 -15.35 33.95 24.43
C ARG A 619 -16.59 33.10 24.71
N ARG A 620 -16.55 32.26 25.76
CA ARG A 620 -17.69 31.39 26.12
C ARG A 620 -18.81 32.11 26.89
N LYS A 621 -18.55 33.28 27.49
CA LYS A 621 -19.55 34.13 28.15
C LYS A 621 -20.31 35.07 27.21
N ILE A 622 -19.81 35.28 25.98
CA ILE A 622 -20.45 36.15 24.97
C ILE A 622 -21.42 35.33 24.08
N ARG A 623 -21.44 34.00 24.20
CA ARG A 623 -22.32 33.08 23.45
C ARG A 623 -23.30 32.30 24.36
N LYS A 624 -23.80 32.93 25.42
CA LYS A 624 -24.95 32.42 26.18
C LYS A 624 -26.03 33.48 26.25
#